data_AF-A0A9Q0XPX4-F1
#
_entry.id   AF-A0A9Q0XPX4-F1
#
_cell.length_a   1.000
_cell.length_b   1.000
_cell.length_c   1.000
_cell.angle_alpha   90.00
_cell.angle_beta   90.00
_cell.angle_gamma   90.00
#
_symmetry.space_group_name_H-M   'P 1'
#
loop_
_entity.id
_entity.type
_entity.pdbx_description
1 polymer ?
#
loop_
_entity_poly.entity_id
_entity_poly.type
_entity_poly.pdbx_seq_one_letter_code
_entity_poly.pdbx_strand_id
1 'polypeptide(L)'
;MYNKTFTIKEHFLGFVPLKKTTGAFMAETLLGLLEQMGLPLENLRGQGYDYGSNMRGKEHGVQKTVLDINPCAFFVPCSAHSLNLVVNAAAKSCQEATGFFMSVQEIYNYFSASTKHWQILTSHLPTLTIKPLSPTRWESRIDTLKPLRYLGSIYDALMEIYNEPHPHKTTSESLVEAKGLAEGISKFKFVVSLVV
;
A
#
# COMPACT_ATOMS: atom_id res chain seq x y z
N MET A 1 -15.63 11.16 -46.20
CA MET A 1 -15.45 10.62 -44.83
C MET A 1 -15.31 11.81 -43.88
N TYR A 2 -16.28 12.02 -42.98
CA TYR A 2 -16.17 13.06 -41.96
C TYR A 2 -15.15 12.61 -40.91
N ASN A 3 -14.06 13.36 -40.74
CA ASN A 3 -13.14 13.18 -39.62
C ASN A 3 -13.85 13.62 -38.32
N LYS A 4 -14.56 12.69 -37.69
CA LYS A 4 -15.05 12.89 -36.32
C LYS A 4 -13.84 12.86 -35.39
N THR A 5 -13.51 14.02 -34.83
CA THR A 5 -12.56 14.13 -33.72
C THR A 5 -13.26 13.78 -32.42
N PHE A 6 -12.78 12.76 -31.72
CA PHE A 6 -13.27 12.40 -30.40
C PHE A 6 -12.36 12.99 -29.33
N THR A 7 -12.95 13.46 -28.24
CA THR A 7 -12.21 13.90 -27.05
C THR A 7 -12.54 12.96 -25.90
N ILE A 8 -11.51 12.33 -25.35
CA ILE A 8 -11.66 11.47 -24.16
C ILE A 8 -11.65 12.37 -22.93
N LYS A 9 -12.60 12.13 -22.01
CA LYS A 9 -12.70 12.83 -20.73
C LYS A 9 -12.85 11.82 -19.61
N GLU A 10 -12.23 12.12 -18.48
CA GLU A 10 -12.37 11.36 -17.24
C GLU A 10 -13.05 12.25 -16.19
N HIS A 11 -14.07 11.70 -15.53
CA HIS A 11 -14.84 12.41 -14.52
C HIS A 11 -14.97 11.54 -13.26
N PHE A 12 -14.55 12.09 -12.11
CA PHE A 12 -14.81 11.49 -10.81
C PHE A 12 -16.27 11.72 -10.42
N LEU A 13 -16.99 10.65 -10.10
CA LEU A 13 -18.42 10.72 -9.75
C LEU A 13 -18.67 10.88 -8.25
N GLY A 14 -17.82 10.32 -7.39
CA GLY A 14 -17.96 10.44 -5.94
C GLY A 14 -17.53 9.20 -5.15
N PHE A 15 -17.66 9.31 -3.83
CA PHE A 15 -17.57 8.19 -2.91
C PHE A 15 -18.96 7.79 -2.43
N VAL A 16 -19.24 6.49 -2.42
CA VAL A 16 -20.53 5.97 -1.97
C VAL A 16 -20.33 5.09 -0.73
N PRO A 17 -20.96 5.44 0.41
CA PRO A 17 -20.89 4.61 1.60
C PRO A 17 -21.72 3.34 1.40
N LEU A 18 -21.09 2.18 1.65
CA LEU A 18 -21.75 0.88 1.55
C LEU A 18 -22.17 0.38 2.93
N LYS A 19 -23.45 -0.01 3.09
CA LYS A 19 -23.95 -0.65 4.32
C LYS A 19 -23.57 -2.13 4.42
N LYS A 20 -23.34 -2.78 3.27
CA LYS A 20 -22.92 -4.18 3.15
C LYS A 20 -21.89 -4.27 2.02
N THR A 21 -20.95 -5.23 2.12
CA THR A 21 -19.88 -5.42 1.13
C THR A 21 -20.12 -6.62 0.23
N THR A 22 -21.34 -7.16 0.16
CA THR A 22 -21.69 -8.27 -0.74
C THR A 22 -21.79 -7.79 -2.19
N GLY A 23 -21.48 -8.67 -3.15
CA GLY A 23 -21.51 -8.31 -4.58
C GLY A 23 -22.89 -7.81 -5.03
N ALA A 24 -23.97 -8.46 -4.58
CA ALA A 24 -25.33 -8.03 -4.86
C ALA A 24 -25.65 -6.61 -4.36
N PHE A 25 -25.30 -6.30 -3.10
CA PHE A 25 -25.57 -4.97 -2.53
C PHE A 25 -24.75 -3.88 -3.23
N MET A 26 -23.49 -4.18 -3.58
CA MET A 26 -22.66 -3.25 -4.33
C MET A 26 -23.18 -3.00 -5.73
N ALA A 27 -23.70 -4.04 -6.40
CA ALA A 27 -24.30 -3.91 -7.72
C ALA A 27 -25.58 -3.05 -7.67
N GLU A 28 -26.48 -3.33 -6.73
CA GLU A 28 -27.68 -2.54 -6.49
C GLU A 28 -27.34 -1.07 -6.23
N THR A 29 -26.35 -0.82 -5.36
CA THR A 29 -25.89 0.54 -5.03
C THR A 29 -25.32 1.25 -6.26
N LEU A 30 -24.51 0.57 -7.08
CA LEU A 30 -23.95 1.13 -8.31
C LEU A 30 -25.05 1.49 -9.31
N LEU A 31 -25.99 0.58 -9.56
CA LEU A 31 -27.08 0.78 -10.51
C LEU A 31 -27.98 1.96 -10.08
N GLY A 32 -28.35 2.01 -8.80
CA GLY A 32 -29.12 3.13 -8.25
C GLY A 32 -28.39 4.47 -8.36
N LEU A 33 -27.07 4.49 -8.17
CA LEU A 33 -26.27 5.71 -8.34
C LEU A 33 -26.28 6.19 -9.81
N LEU A 34 -26.07 5.29 -10.76
CA LEU A 34 -26.08 5.63 -12.19
C LEU A 34 -27.45 6.18 -12.61
N GLU A 35 -28.53 5.57 -12.13
CA GLU A 35 -29.90 6.03 -12.36
C GLU A 35 -30.12 7.44 -11.76
N GLN A 36 -29.73 7.67 -10.51
CA GLN A 36 -29.82 8.97 -9.85
C GLN A 36 -29.03 10.07 -10.57
N MET A 37 -27.88 9.72 -11.17
CA MET A 37 -27.05 10.63 -11.95
C MET A 37 -27.56 10.83 -13.38
N GLY A 38 -28.62 10.12 -13.80
CA GLY A 38 -29.11 10.15 -15.18
C GLY A 38 -28.10 9.58 -16.18
N LEU A 39 -27.28 8.61 -15.75
CA LEU A 39 -26.29 7.90 -16.56
C LEU A 39 -26.87 6.56 -17.01
N PRO A 40 -27.40 6.45 -18.23
CA PRO A 40 -28.15 5.26 -18.64
C PRO A 40 -27.21 4.07 -18.82
N LEU A 41 -27.56 2.91 -18.25
CA LEU A 41 -26.70 1.74 -18.23
C LEU A 41 -26.46 1.19 -19.64
N GLU A 42 -27.39 1.36 -20.58
CA GLU A 42 -27.26 0.97 -21.99
C GLU A 42 -26.09 1.66 -22.72
N ASN A 43 -25.65 2.81 -22.21
CA ASN A 43 -24.49 3.54 -22.73
C ASN A 43 -23.17 3.05 -22.14
N LEU A 44 -23.21 2.20 -21.10
CA LEU A 44 -22.02 1.60 -20.53
C LEU A 44 -21.42 0.58 -21.51
N ARG A 45 -20.15 0.75 -21.87
CA ARG A 45 -19.43 -0.15 -22.79
C ARG A 45 -18.27 -0.90 -22.14
N GLY A 46 -17.97 -0.56 -20.89
CA GLY A 46 -16.91 -1.21 -20.14
C GLY A 46 -17.07 -0.98 -18.66
N GLN A 47 -16.53 -1.91 -17.88
CA GLN A 47 -16.48 -1.86 -16.42
C GLN A 47 -15.14 -2.42 -15.95
N GLY A 48 -14.53 -1.78 -14.96
CA GLY A 48 -13.22 -2.18 -14.46
C GLY A 48 -13.17 -2.24 -12.94
N TYR A 49 -12.77 -3.40 -12.39
CA TYR A 49 -12.69 -3.62 -10.95
C TYR A 49 -11.42 -4.38 -10.55
N ASP A 50 -11.11 -4.38 -9.25
CA ASP A 50 -10.08 -5.23 -8.70
C ASP A 50 -10.49 -6.72 -8.68
N TYR A 51 -9.60 -7.59 -8.20
CA TYR A 51 -9.84 -9.02 -8.13
C TYR A 51 -10.68 -9.44 -6.91
N GLY A 52 -11.30 -8.51 -6.19
CA GLY A 52 -12.20 -8.82 -5.08
C GLY A 52 -13.33 -9.71 -5.55
N SER A 53 -13.59 -10.81 -4.82
CA SER A 53 -14.60 -11.81 -5.19
C SER A 53 -15.99 -11.21 -5.36
N ASN A 54 -16.33 -10.21 -4.56
CA ASN A 54 -17.62 -9.52 -4.67
C ASN A 54 -17.70 -8.55 -5.87
N MET A 55 -16.58 -8.14 -6.44
CA MET A 55 -16.54 -7.30 -7.64
C MET A 55 -16.47 -8.15 -8.92
N ARG A 56 -15.47 -9.06 -9.00
CA ARG A 56 -15.18 -9.92 -10.16
C ARG A 56 -15.99 -11.22 -10.21
N GLY A 57 -16.67 -11.58 -9.12
CA GLY A 57 -17.34 -12.88 -8.97
C GLY A 57 -18.21 -13.24 -10.18
N LYS A 58 -17.99 -14.45 -10.72
CA LYS A 58 -18.67 -14.92 -11.95
C LYS A 58 -20.16 -15.22 -11.76
N GLU A 59 -20.57 -15.52 -10.52
CA GLU A 59 -21.95 -15.91 -10.18
C GLU A 59 -22.70 -14.79 -9.44
N HIS A 60 -22.03 -14.09 -8.53
CA HIS A 60 -22.66 -13.12 -7.61
C HIS A 60 -21.88 -11.81 -7.47
N GLY A 61 -20.94 -11.54 -8.39
CA GLY A 61 -20.15 -10.31 -8.38
C GLY A 61 -20.84 -9.17 -9.12
N VAL A 62 -20.46 -7.93 -8.79
CA VAL A 62 -20.91 -6.72 -9.50
C VAL A 62 -20.74 -6.85 -11.00
N GLN A 63 -19.60 -7.39 -11.43
CA GLN A 63 -19.29 -7.66 -12.83
C GLN A 63 -20.41 -8.44 -13.53
N LYS A 64 -20.85 -9.55 -12.92
CA LYS A 64 -21.82 -10.45 -13.52
C LYS A 64 -23.18 -9.76 -13.62
N THR A 65 -23.61 -9.10 -12.55
CA THR A 65 -24.88 -8.37 -12.51
C THR A 65 -24.95 -7.29 -13.59
N VAL A 66 -23.89 -6.51 -13.77
CA VAL A 66 -23.86 -5.47 -14.81
C VAL A 66 -23.86 -6.08 -16.22
N LEU A 67 -23.11 -7.17 -16.43
CA LEU A 67 -23.09 -7.89 -17.73
C LEU A 67 -24.45 -8.51 -18.08
N ASP A 68 -25.19 -9.01 -17.09
CA ASP A 68 -26.51 -9.60 -17.31
C ASP A 68 -27.55 -8.57 -17.76
N ILE A 69 -27.43 -7.32 -17.27
CA ILE A 69 -28.32 -6.22 -17.65
C ILE A 69 -27.87 -5.58 -18.97
N ASN A 70 -26.56 -5.39 -19.15
CA ASN A 70 -25.98 -4.86 -20.38
C ASN A 70 -24.81 -5.74 -20.86
N PRO A 71 -25.07 -6.67 -21.81
CA PRO A 71 -24.04 -7.55 -22.37
C PRO A 71 -22.90 -6.83 -23.09
N CYS A 72 -23.05 -5.55 -23.42
CA CYS A 72 -22.00 -4.74 -24.03
C CYS A 72 -21.07 -4.06 -23.02
N ALA A 73 -21.36 -4.12 -21.72
CA ALA A 73 -20.53 -3.54 -20.67
C ALA A 73 -19.38 -4.49 -20.30
N PHE A 74 -18.38 -4.63 -21.18
CA PHE A 74 -17.32 -5.62 -21.00
C PHE A 74 -16.48 -5.39 -19.75
N PHE A 75 -16.19 -6.47 -19.03
CA PHE A 75 -15.31 -6.40 -17.86
C PHE A 75 -13.83 -6.41 -18.24
N VAL A 76 -13.09 -5.48 -17.64
CA VAL A 76 -11.63 -5.39 -17.73
C VAL A 76 -11.05 -5.49 -16.31
N PRO A 77 -10.20 -6.49 -16.01
CA PRO A 77 -9.57 -6.57 -14.69
C PRO A 77 -8.60 -5.40 -14.47
N CYS A 78 -8.51 -4.93 -13.23
CA CYS A 78 -7.61 -3.85 -12.86
C CYS A 78 -6.14 -4.24 -13.08
N SER A 79 -5.52 -3.63 -14.09
CA SER A 79 -4.10 -3.86 -14.44
C SER A 79 -3.15 -3.46 -13.32
N ALA A 80 -3.49 -2.42 -12.55
CA ALA A 80 -2.69 -2.02 -11.38
C ALA A 80 -2.67 -3.11 -10.29
N HIS A 81 -3.80 -3.79 -10.06
CA HIS A 81 -3.85 -4.91 -9.13
C HIS A 81 -3.03 -6.10 -9.64
N SER A 82 -3.17 -6.45 -10.93
CA SER A 82 -2.37 -7.52 -11.55
C SER A 82 -0.87 -7.24 -11.45
N LEU A 83 -0.45 -6.02 -11.76
CA LEU A 83 0.95 -5.59 -11.64
C LEU A 83 1.42 -5.70 -10.19
N ASN A 84 0.64 -5.19 -9.24
CA ASN A 84 0.95 -5.30 -7.82
C ASN A 84 1.12 -6.76 -7.36
N LEU A 85 0.28 -7.69 -7.84
CA LEU A 85 0.43 -9.12 -7.52
C LEU A 85 1.74 -9.69 -8.07
N VAL A 86 2.08 -9.40 -9.34
CA VAL A 86 3.31 -9.88 -9.97
C VAL A 86 4.54 -9.34 -9.25
N VAL A 87 4.56 -8.04 -8.94
CA VAL A 87 5.71 -7.42 -8.25
C VAL A 87 5.84 -7.98 -6.82
N ASN A 88 4.73 -8.14 -6.09
CA ASN A 88 4.77 -8.77 -4.77
C ASN A 88 5.29 -10.22 -4.84
N ALA A 89 4.87 -10.99 -5.84
CA ALA A 89 5.35 -12.37 -6.01
C ALA A 89 6.84 -12.40 -6.37
N ALA A 90 7.30 -11.53 -7.27
CA ALA A 90 8.71 -11.42 -7.65
C ALA A 90 9.58 -11.08 -6.43
N ALA A 91 9.18 -10.08 -5.65
CA ALA A 91 9.90 -9.70 -4.44
C ALA A 91 9.95 -10.82 -3.38
N LYS A 92 8.84 -11.52 -3.16
CA LYS A 92 8.79 -12.66 -2.22
C LYS A 92 9.61 -13.86 -2.70
N SER A 93 9.85 -13.98 -3.99
CA SER A 93 10.71 -15.04 -4.55
C SER A 93 12.21 -14.76 -4.35
N CYS A 94 12.58 -13.52 -4.03
CA CYS A 94 13.96 -13.12 -3.74
C CYS A 94 14.18 -13.06 -2.23
N GLN A 95 15.09 -13.89 -1.72
CA GLN A 95 15.41 -13.96 -0.29
C GLN A 95 16.04 -12.65 0.21
N GLU A 96 16.90 -12.03 -0.61
CA GLU A 96 17.55 -10.76 -0.30
C GLU A 96 16.54 -9.62 -0.19
N ALA A 97 15.62 -9.51 -1.15
CA ALA A 97 14.56 -8.51 -1.11
C ALA A 97 13.62 -8.75 0.07
N THR A 98 13.26 -10.01 0.33
CA THR A 98 12.42 -10.38 1.48
C THR A 98 13.11 -10.01 2.79
N GLY A 99 14.37 -10.37 2.97
CA GLY A 99 15.16 -10.04 4.16
C GLY A 99 15.32 -8.53 4.35
N PHE A 100 15.59 -7.78 3.27
CA PHE A 100 15.66 -6.33 3.31
C PHE A 100 14.34 -5.71 3.82
N PHE A 101 13.21 -6.07 3.20
CA PHE A 101 11.91 -5.55 3.63
C PHE A 101 11.52 -6.01 5.05
N MET A 102 11.94 -7.19 5.50
CA MET A 102 11.76 -7.60 6.89
C MET A 102 12.53 -6.67 7.84
N SER A 103 13.81 -6.38 7.58
CA SER A 103 14.59 -5.44 8.40
C SER A 103 13.98 -4.03 8.40
N VAL A 104 13.46 -3.58 7.26
CA VAL A 104 12.74 -2.30 7.19
C VAL A 104 11.50 -2.28 8.10
N GLN A 105 10.74 -3.38 8.13
CA GLN A 105 9.59 -3.52 9.01
C GLN A 105 10.00 -3.58 10.50
N GLU A 106 11.10 -4.24 10.82
CA GLU A 106 11.64 -4.32 12.18
C GLU A 106 12.02 -2.93 12.72
N ILE A 107 12.69 -2.11 11.90
CA ILE A 107 13.02 -0.71 12.27
C ILE A 107 11.75 0.06 12.59
N TYR A 108 10.72 -0.03 11.72
CA TYR A 108 9.44 0.63 11.98
C TYR A 108 8.80 0.15 13.29
N ASN A 109 8.75 -1.17 13.50
CA ASN A 109 8.14 -1.76 14.70
C ASN A 109 8.86 -1.27 15.96
N TYR A 110 10.19 -1.25 15.95
CA TYR A 110 11.00 -0.81 17.08
C TYR A 110 10.71 0.64 17.50
N PHE A 111 10.71 1.56 16.53
CA PHE A 111 10.45 2.97 16.81
C PHE A 111 8.99 3.24 17.17
N SER A 112 8.04 2.57 16.52
CA SER A 112 6.60 2.77 16.77
C SER A 112 6.09 2.11 18.05
N ALA A 113 6.83 1.14 18.61
CA ALA A 113 6.49 0.50 19.88
C ALA A 113 6.61 1.41 21.11
N SER A 114 7.33 2.54 21.01
CA SER A 114 7.60 3.43 22.13
C SER A 114 7.51 4.90 21.71
N THR A 115 6.69 5.69 22.41
CA THR A 115 6.58 7.14 22.18
C THR A 115 7.93 7.84 22.36
N LYS A 116 8.78 7.32 23.25
CA LYS A 116 10.14 7.83 23.47
C LYS A 116 11.05 7.54 22.27
N HIS A 117 11.06 6.30 21.76
CA HIS A 117 11.86 5.96 20.58
C HIS A 117 11.39 6.77 19.37
N TRP A 118 10.07 6.93 19.22
CA TRP A 118 9.51 7.76 18.18
C TRP A 118 9.96 9.22 18.27
N GLN A 119 9.97 9.80 19.47
CA GLN A 119 10.48 11.16 19.70
C GLN A 119 11.94 11.30 19.28
N ILE A 120 12.80 10.35 19.68
CA ILE A 120 14.22 10.32 19.29
C ILE A 120 14.35 10.17 17.77
N LEU A 121 13.61 9.28 17.13
CA LEU A 121 13.61 9.18 15.66
C LEU A 121 13.27 10.52 15.01
N THR A 122 12.23 11.20 15.49
CA THR A 122 11.78 12.47 14.91
C THR A 122 12.70 13.66 15.22
N SER A 123 13.53 13.60 16.26
CA SER A 123 14.56 14.63 16.48
C SER A 123 15.70 14.52 15.47
N HIS A 124 16.06 13.29 15.10
CA HIS A 124 17.05 13.00 14.05
C HIS A 124 16.50 13.12 12.63
N LEU A 125 15.19 12.90 12.44
CA LEU A 125 14.47 12.98 11.17
C LEU A 125 13.22 13.88 11.28
N PRO A 126 13.39 15.22 11.30
CA PRO A 126 12.27 16.14 11.55
C PRO A 126 11.28 16.24 10.38
N THR A 127 11.71 15.93 9.16
CA THR A 127 10.89 16.11 7.94
C THR A 127 10.26 14.83 7.43
N LEU A 128 10.70 13.66 7.90
CA LEU A 128 10.30 12.36 7.37
C LEU A 128 10.08 11.38 8.52
N THR A 129 9.10 10.50 8.36
CA THR A 129 8.81 9.43 9.33
C THR A 129 8.79 8.08 8.63
N ILE A 130 9.28 7.06 9.35
CA ILE A 130 9.23 5.67 8.88
C ILE A 130 7.78 5.20 8.89
N LYS A 131 7.34 4.56 7.80
CA LYS A 131 5.98 4.03 7.65
C LYS A 131 6.00 2.50 7.65
N PRO A 132 4.93 1.84 8.14
CA PRO A 132 4.84 0.39 8.04
C PRO A 132 4.82 -0.04 6.56
N LEU A 133 5.31 -1.24 6.26
CA LEU A 133 5.15 -1.80 4.94
C LEU A 133 3.68 -2.12 4.66
N SER A 134 3.22 -1.76 3.48
CA SER A 134 1.91 -2.24 3.02
C SER A 134 2.01 -3.70 2.56
N PRO A 135 1.22 -4.61 3.15
CA PRO A 135 1.18 -6.00 2.72
C PRO A 135 0.45 -6.17 1.38
N THR A 136 -0.42 -5.21 1.03
CA THR A 136 -1.33 -5.32 -0.13
C THR A 136 -0.96 -4.39 -1.28
N ARG A 137 -0.14 -3.36 -1.05
CA ARG A 137 0.21 -2.33 -2.04
C ARG A 137 1.71 -2.11 -2.11
N TRP A 138 2.35 -2.75 -3.09
CA TRP A 138 3.80 -2.70 -3.28
C TRP A 138 4.30 -1.28 -3.51
N GLU A 139 3.57 -0.50 -4.32
CA GLU A 139 3.91 0.89 -4.63
C GLU A 139 3.95 1.77 -3.38
N SER A 140 3.12 1.47 -2.37
CA SER A 140 3.11 2.20 -1.10
C SER A 140 4.39 2.01 -0.29
N ARG A 141 5.20 0.98 -0.59
CA ARG A 141 6.48 0.73 0.10
C ARG A 141 7.53 1.78 -0.22
N ILE A 142 7.39 2.54 -1.31
CA ILE A 142 8.31 3.64 -1.63
C ILE A 142 8.36 4.67 -0.51
N ASP A 143 7.21 4.94 0.14
CA ASP A 143 7.13 5.88 1.24
C ASP A 143 7.85 5.36 2.49
N THR A 144 7.89 4.05 2.69
CA THR A 144 8.68 3.43 3.76
C THR A 144 10.19 3.57 3.52
N LEU A 145 10.62 3.59 2.25
CA LEU A 145 12.04 3.70 1.91
C LEU A 145 12.58 5.13 1.92
N LYS A 146 11.72 6.15 1.76
CA LYS A 146 12.14 7.56 1.72
C LYS A 146 12.96 8.00 2.93
N PRO A 147 12.56 7.73 4.19
CA PRO A 147 13.35 8.09 5.37
C PRO A 147 14.65 7.30 5.47
N LEU A 148 14.66 6.04 5.01
CA LEU A 148 15.85 5.18 5.04
C LEU A 148 17.01 5.73 4.20
N ARG A 149 16.74 6.58 3.20
CA ARG A 149 17.78 7.31 2.45
C ARG A 149 18.67 8.16 3.36
N TYR A 150 18.19 8.54 4.53
CA TYR A 150 18.93 9.25 5.58
C TYR A 150 19.42 8.25 6.63
N LEU A 151 20.10 7.19 6.17
CA LEU A 151 20.47 6.06 7.00
C LEU A 151 21.32 6.45 8.21
N GLY A 152 22.17 7.48 8.07
CA GLY A 152 22.97 8.05 9.16
C GLY A 152 22.10 8.54 10.31
N SER A 153 21.05 9.32 10.04
CA SER A 153 20.13 9.82 11.07
C SER A 153 19.40 8.69 11.79
N ILE A 154 19.06 7.61 11.08
CA ILE A 154 18.42 6.43 11.70
C ILE A 154 19.42 5.67 12.58
N TYR A 155 20.65 5.52 12.09
CA TYR A 155 21.74 4.93 12.86
C TYR A 155 22.02 5.72 14.13
N ASP A 156 22.14 7.04 14.03
CA ASP A 156 22.39 7.93 15.17
C ASP A 156 21.25 7.85 16.18
N ALA A 157 19.99 7.82 15.74
CA ALA A 157 18.83 7.63 16.61
C ALA A 157 18.87 6.29 17.36
N LEU A 158 19.20 5.19 16.66
CA LEU A 158 19.33 3.87 17.30
C LEU A 158 20.48 3.83 18.31
N MET A 159 21.60 4.46 17.99
CA MET A 159 22.77 4.55 18.88
C MET A 159 22.54 5.48 20.06
N GLU A 160 21.75 6.56 19.91
CA GLU A 160 21.33 7.40 21.03
C GLU A 160 20.49 6.59 22.03
N ILE A 161 19.54 5.78 21.55
CA ILE A 161 18.74 4.90 22.41
C ILE A 161 19.64 3.89 23.11
N TYR A 162 20.58 3.25 22.39
CA TYR A 162 21.49 2.26 22.96
C TYR A 162 22.40 2.84 24.06
N ASN A 163 22.93 4.05 23.84
CA ASN A 163 23.90 4.69 24.74
C ASN A 163 23.23 5.46 25.90
N GLU A 164 21.91 5.35 26.05
CA GLU A 164 21.19 6.18 27.00
C GLU A 164 21.58 5.86 28.46
N PRO A 165 22.07 6.85 29.25
CA PRO A 165 22.67 6.59 30.55
C PRO A 165 21.68 6.20 31.66
N HIS A 166 20.37 6.24 31.42
CA HIS A 166 19.33 6.02 32.43
C HIS A 166 18.22 5.07 31.92
N PRO A 167 18.39 3.73 32.04
CA PRO A 167 17.45 2.73 31.53
C PRO A 167 16.15 2.61 32.34
N HIS A 168 15.83 3.55 33.25
CA HIS A 168 14.65 3.47 34.12
C HIS A 168 13.30 3.31 33.38
N LYS A 169 13.26 3.51 32.06
CA LYS A 169 12.08 3.30 31.20
C LYS A 169 12.36 2.45 29.94
N THR A 170 13.59 2.00 29.71
CA THR A 170 13.98 1.23 28.52
C THR A 170 14.64 -0.07 28.98
N THR A 171 14.11 -1.21 28.56
CA THR A 171 14.63 -2.51 29.03
C THR A 171 15.97 -2.85 28.38
N SER A 172 16.77 -3.71 29.02
CA SER A 172 18.02 -4.21 28.46
C SER A 172 17.84 -4.87 27.10
N GLU A 173 16.74 -5.59 26.89
CA GLU A 173 16.41 -6.21 25.61
C GLU A 173 16.22 -5.16 24.52
N SER A 174 15.51 -4.07 24.85
CA SER A 174 15.26 -2.98 23.89
C SER A 174 16.55 -2.24 23.50
N LEU A 175 17.51 -2.10 24.42
CA LEU A 175 18.83 -1.51 24.12
C LEU A 175 19.63 -2.42 23.18
N VAL A 176 19.65 -3.73 23.46
CA VAL A 176 20.33 -4.71 22.60
C VAL A 176 19.69 -4.75 21.22
N GLU A 177 18.36 -4.68 21.14
CA GLU A 177 17.63 -4.58 19.88
C GLU A 177 18.00 -3.32 19.09
N ALA A 178 18.08 -2.15 19.73
CA ALA A 178 18.53 -0.90 19.10
C ALA A 178 19.91 -1.06 18.44
N LYS A 179 20.87 -1.63 19.19
CA LYS A 179 22.21 -1.90 18.68
C LYS A 179 22.19 -2.91 17.53
N GLY A 180 21.43 -3.99 17.66
CA GLY A 180 21.29 -5.01 16.62
C GLY A 180 20.71 -4.44 15.33
N LEU A 181 19.73 -3.54 15.42
CA LEU A 181 19.19 -2.82 14.27
C LEU A 181 20.22 -1.86 13.66
N ALA A 182 20.98 -1.12 14.48
CA ALA A 182 22.03 -0.21 14.01
C ALA A 182 23.15 -0.96 13.25
N GLU A 183 23.59 -2.09 13.79
CA GLU A 183 24.53 -3.00 13.12
C GLU A 183 23.90 -3.64 11.87
N GLY A 184 22.60 -3.95 11.91
CA GLY A 184 21.86 -4.50 10.78
C GLY A 184 21.84 -3.56 9.57
N ILE A 185 21.50 -2.28 9.79
CA ILE A 185 21.39 -1.30 8.71
C ILE A 185 22.75 -0.88 8.14
N SER A 186 23.83 -1.01 8.90
CA SER A 186 25.19 -0.71 8.44
C SER A 186 25.84 -1.83 7.63
N LYS A 187 25.21 -3.01 7.56
CA LYS A 187 25.71 -4.11 6.72
C LYS A 187 25.66 -3.74 5.25
N PHE A 188 26.73 -4.08 4.53
CA PHE A 188 26.85 -3.87 3.07
C PHE A 188 25.61 -4.34 2.29
N LYS A 189 25.08 -5.52 2.61
CA LYS A 189 23.88 -6.06 1.96
C LYS A 189 22.65 -5.16 2.15
N PHE A 190 22.46 -4.56 3.32
CA PHE A 190 21.33 -3.66 3.58
C PHE A 190 21.50 -2.37 2.79
N VAL A 191 22.70 -1.79 2.82
CA VAL A 191 23.02 -0.53 2.11
C VAL A 191 22.84 -0.68 0.61
N VAL A 192 23.34 -1.77 0.00
CA VAL A 192 23.18 -2.01 -1.44
C VAL A 192 21.71 -2.18 -1.81
N SER A 193 20.94 -2.94 -1.03
CA SER A 193 19.49 -3.13 -1.28
C SER A 193 18.66 -1.86 -1.18
N LEU A 194 19.15 -0.81 -0.52
CA LEU A 194 18.48 0.48 -0.41
C LEU A 194 18.78 1.42 -1.59
N VAL A 195 19.94 1.27 -2.24
CA VAL A 195 20.45 2.19 -3.27
C VAL A 195 20.01 1.79 -4.68
N VAL A 196 19.76 0.51 -4.93
CA VAL A 196 19.25 -0.04 -6.20
C VAL A 196 17.75 0.22 -6.36
#